data_AF-A0A7D8UJ44-F1
#
_entry.id   AF-A0A7D8UJ44-F1
#
_cell.length_a   1.000
_cell.length_b   1.000
_cell.length_c   1.000
_cell.angle_alpha   90.00
_cell.angle_beta   90.00
_cell.angle_gamma   90.00
#
_symmetry.space_group_name_H-M   'P 1'
#
loop_
_entity.id
_entity.type
_entity.pdbx_description
1 polymer ?
#
loop_
_entity_poly.entity_id
_entity_poly.type
_entity_poly.pdbx_seq_one_letter_code
_entity_poly.pdbx_strand_id
1 'polypeptide(L)'
;MTDARVAAIQASFERMTDDPRRLAQSLLARLSDQHLLDARWDSALVQRKAKNLAGALALVVRNADLVDTITGVMSRSAVSPFLSGDSPAYHEAVRAELHAGLRDADPEAWNDQLDTDWLGIVNVVADSTFGPSPANVEAPRNAAAAS
;
A
#
# COMPACT_ATOMS: atom_id res chain seq x y z
N MET A 1 -14.24 7.54 -6.67
CA MET A 1 -13.47 8.81 -6.57
C MET A 1 -13.91 9.84 -7.61
N THR A 2 -13.69 11.15 -7.41
CA THR A 2 -13.99 12.20 -8.43
C THR A 2 -12.76 12.56 -9.25
N ASP A 3 -12.93 13.13 -10.45
CA ASP A 3 -11.81 13.54 -11.34
C ASP A 3 -10.83 14.49 -10.66
N ALA A 4 -11.32 15.43 -9.84
CA ALA A 4 -10.48 16.36 -9.09
C ALA A 4 -9.60 15.65 -8.04
N ARG A 5 -10.13 14.60 -7.39
CA ARG A 5 -9.37 13.78 -6.43
C ARG A 5 -8.31 12.94 -7.13
N VAL A 6 -8.66 12.33 -8.26
CA VAL A 6 -7.71 11.58 -9.10
C VAL A 6 -6.56 12.48 -9.57
N ALA A 7 -6.88 13.68 -10.06
CA ALA A 7 -5.87 14.65 -10.47
C ALA A 7 -4.97 15.10 -9.31
N ALA A 8 -5.53 15.28 -8.11
CA ALA A 8 -4.75 15.63 -6.91
C ALA A 8 -3.74 14.54 -6.53
N ILE A 9 -4.17 13.26 -6.56
CA ILE A 9 -3.29 12.11 -6.31
C ILE A 9 -2.17 12.05 -7.35
N GLN A 10 -2.51 12.11 -8.63
CA GLN A 10 -1.53 12.06 -9.72
C GLN A 10 -0.52 13.20 -9.62
N ALA A 11 -0.98 14.44 -9.41
CA ALA A 11 -0.11 15.58 -9.24
C ALA A 11 0.79 15.47 -8.00
N SER A 12 0.28 14.91 -6.89
CA SER A 12 1.11 14.67 -5.70
C SER A 12 2.17 13.60 -5.93
N PHE A 13 1.82 12.51 -6.64
CA PHE A 13 2.78 11.46 -6.96
C PHE A 13 3.91 11.97 -7.88
N GLU A 14 3.57 12.79 -8.87
CA GLU A 14 4.54 13.43 -9.77
C GLU A 14 5.49 14.37 -9.01
N ARG A 15 5.01 15.09 -7.99
CA ARG A 15 5.87 15.93 -7.15
C ARG A 15 6.77 15.13 -6.21
N MET A 16 6.30 13.99 -5.71
CA MET A 16 7.09 13.14 -4.82
C MET A 16 8.31 12.53 -5.53
N THR A 17 8.21 12.24 -6.85
CA THR A 17 9.31 11.62 -7.58
C THR A 17 9.20 11.71 -9.10
N ASP A 18 10.33 11.94 -9.75
CA ASP A 18 10.51 11.72 -11.19
C ASP A 18 10.79 10.24 -11.53
N ASP A 19 11.16 9.43 -10.53
CA ASP A 19 11.43 7.99 -10.66
C ASP A 19 10.74 7.19 -9.55
N PRO A 20 9.63 6.49 -9.86
CA PRO A 20 8.92 5.62 -8.91
C PRO A 20 9.81 4.59 -8.22
N ARG A 21 10.91 4.14 -8.85
CA ARG A 21 11.84 3.19 -8.23
C ARG A 21 12.65 3.83 -7.12
N ARG A 22 13.10 5.08 -7.29
CA ARG A 22 13.83 5.80 -6.24
C ARG A 22 12.95 6.06 -5.02
N LEU A 23 11.69 6.43 -5.24
CA LEU A 23 10.72 6.57 -4.14
C LEU A 23 10.50 5.23 -3.43
N ALA A 24 10.25 4.15 -4.17
CA ALA A 24 10.09 2.82 -3.59
C ALA A 24 11.32 2.34 -2.82
N GLN A 25 12.54 2.60 -3.31
CA GLN A 25 13.77 2.28 -2.59
C GLN A 25 13.89 3.07 -1.29
N SER A 26 13.54 4.35 -1.31
CA SER A 26 13.55 5.20 -0.10
C SER A 26 12.53 4.71 0.93
N LEU A 27 11.32 4.32 0.49
CA LEU A 27 10.30 3.73 1.34
C LEU A 27 10.75 2.39 1.95
N LEU A 28 11.38 1.51 1.18
CA LEU A 28 11.92 0.27 1.72
C LEU A 28 13.09 0.48 2.68
N ALA A 29 13.95 1.47 2.43
CA ALA A 29 15.02 1.83 3.35
C ALA A 29 14.44 2.27 4.70
N ARG A 30 13.38 3.09 4.70
CA ARG A 30 12.67 3.48 5.92
C ARG A 30 12.07 2.29 6.67
N LEU A 31 11.42 1.36 5.97
CA LEU A 31 10.93 0.13 6.59
C LEU A 31 12.07 -0.69 7.22
N SER A 32 13.23 -0.73 6.57
CA SER A 32 14.42 -1.39 7.12
C SER A 32 14.91 -0.70 8.39
N ASP A 33 14.98 0.64 8.40
CA ASP A 33 15.41 1.44 9.54
C ASP A 33 14.48 1.29 10.75
N GLN A 34 13.18 1.06 10.50
CA GLN A 34 12.18 0.76 11.54
C GLN A 34 12.12 -0.72 11.94
N HIS A 35 13.03 -1.56 11.42
CA HIS A 35 13.02 -3.01 11.63
C HIS A 35 11.70 -3.70 11.21
N LEU A 36 11.03 -3.14 10.20
CA LEU A 36 9.79 -3.66 9.60
C LEU A 36 10.04 -4.51 8.35
N LEU A 37 11.30 -4.81 8.02
CA LEU A 37 11.64 -5.82 7.03
C LEU A 37 12.17 -7.07 7.74
N ASP A 38 11.75 -8.25 7.28
CA ASP A 38 12.28 -9.51 7.81
C ASP A 38 13.80 -9.56 7.58
N ALA A 39 14.56 -9.90 8.63
CA ALA A 39 16.02 -10.00 8.60
C ALA A 39 16.55 -10.97 7.52
N ARG A 40 15.70 -11.86 7.00
CA ARG A 40 16.00 -12.78 5.89
C ARG A 40 15.95 -12.11 4.52
N TRP A 41 15.57 -10.84 4.42
CA TRP A 41 15.57 -10.11 3.16
C TRP A 41 17.00 -9.86 2.68
N ASP A 42 17.43 -10.63 1.69
CA ASP A 42 18.67 -10.38 0.99
C ASP A 42 18.54 -9.21 -0.01
N SER A 43 19.68 -8.77 -0.56
CA SER A 43 19.73 -7.65 -1.49
C SER A 43 18.91 -7.91 -2.77
N ALA A 44 18.81 -9.16 -3.23
CA ALA A 44 18.04 -9.51 -4.42
C ALA A 44 16.53 -9.40 -4.16
N LEU A 45 16.07 -9.85 -2.99
CA LEU A 45 14.68 -9.74 -2.56
C LEU A 45 14.29 -8.27 -2.37
N VAL A 46 15.13 -7.47 -1.72
CA VAL A 46 14.91 -6.02 -1.55
C VAL A 46 14.76 -5.33 -2.91
N GLN A 47 15.65 -5.60 -3.86
CA GLN A 47 15.55 -5.01 -5.21
C GLN A 47 14.28 -5.44 -5.95
N ARG A 48 13.88 -6.71 -5.82
CA ARG A 48 12.63 -7.21 -6.39
C ARG A 48 11.41 -6.53 -5.76
N LYS A 49 11.40 -6.37 -4.43
CA LYS A 49 10.31 -5.69 -3.70
C LYS A 49 10.26 -4.21 -4.05
N ALA A 50 11.41 -3.54 -4.22
CA ALA A 50 11.46 -2.15 -4.67
C ALA A 50 10.82 -1.98 -6.05
N LYS A 51 11.15 -2.88 -6.99
CA LYS A 51 10.54 -2.89 -8.32
C LYS A 51 9.03 -3.14 -8.27
N ASN A 52 8.59 -4.09 -7.44
CA ASN A 52 7.16 -4.39 -7.27
C ASN A 52 6.41 -3.21 -6.66
N LEU A 53 6.95 -2.60 -5.60
CA LEU A 53 6.38 -1.44 -4.93
C LEU A 53 6.24 -0.25 -5.88
N ALA A 54 7.31 0.04 -6.65
CA ALA A 54 7.29 1.09 -7.66
C ALA A 54 6.23 0.85 -8.74
N GLY A 55 6.15 -0.39 -9.24
CA GLY A 55 5.15 -0.79 -10.23
C GLY A 55 3.72 -0.70 -9.69
N ALA A 56 3.49 -1.13 -8.45
CA ALA A 56 2.20 -1.07 -7.79
C ALA A 56 1.77 0.39 -7.56
N LEU A 57 2.64 1.26 -7.04
CA LEU A 57 2.35 2.68 -6.86
C LEU A 57 1.97 3.34 -8.19
N ALA A 58 2.81 3.18 -9.22
CA ALA A 58 2.55 3.79 -10.52
C ALA A 58 1.25 3.28 -11.15
N LEU A 59 0.95 1.98 -11.02
CA LEU A 59 -0.27 1.39 -11.55
C LEU A 59 -1.50 1.90 -10.81
N VAL A 60 -1.48 1.91 -9.47
CA VAL A 60 -2.63 2.30 -8.66
C VAL A 60 -2.90 3.80 -8.81
N VAL A 61 -1.88 4.65 -8.83
CA VAL A 61 -2.02 6.10 -9.08
C VAL A 61 -2.59 6.38 -10.47
N ARG A 62 -2.13 5.65 -11.50
CA ARG A 62 -2.64 5.82 -12.87
C ARG A 62 -4.11 5.40 -13.00
N ASN A 63 -4.58 4.50 -12.14
CA ASN A 63 -5.96 4.01 -12.09
C ASN A 63 -6.65 4.45 -10.78
N ALA A 64 -6.32 5.64 -10.28
CA ALA A 64 -6.82 6.11 -8.98
C ALA A 64 -8.35 6.18 -8.94
N ASP A 65 -8.99 6.45 -10.07
CA ASP A 65 -10.45 6.42 -10.25
C ASP A 65 -11.07 5.06 -9.90
N LEU A 66 -10.32 3.97 -10.07
CA LEU A 66 -10.73 2.60 -9.80
C LEU A 66 -10.29 2.08 -8.42
N VAL A 67 -9.59 2.86 -7.61
CA VAL A 67 -9.05 2.40 -6.30
C VAL A 67 -10.14 1.82 -5.39
N ASP A 68 -11.30 2.47 -5.33
CA ASP A 68 -12.45 1.98 -4.53
C ASP A 68 -12.90 0.58 -5.02
N THR A 69 -12.91 0.38 -6.33
CA THR A 69 -13.27 -0.89 -6.98
C THR A 69 -12.19 -1.96 -6.77
N ILE A 70 -10.91 -1.60 -6.93
CA ILE A 70 -9.77 -2.51 -6.75
C ILE A 70 -9.69 -2.98 -5.30
N THR A 71 -9.84 -2.07 -4.33
CA THR A 71 -9.87 -2.40 -2.90
C THR A 71 -11.03 -3.35 -2.58
N GLY A 72 -12.21 -3.09 -3.17
CA GLY A 72 -13.37 -3.97 -3.04
C GLY A 72 -13.21 -5.34 -3.71
N VAL A 73 -12.44 -5.46 -4.80
CA VAL A 73 -12.18 -6.74 -5.46
C VAL A 73 -11.07 -7.52 -4.76
N MET A 74 -9.98 -6.87 -4.36
CA MET A 74 -8.87 -7.53 -3.65
C MET A 74 -9.29 -8.06 -2.27
N SER A 75 -10.17 -7.37 -1.55
CA SER A 75 -10.77 -7.88 -0.32
C SER A 75 -11.66 -9.12 -0.55
N ARG A 76 -12.27 -9.26 -1.73
CA ARG A 76 -13.15 -10.41 -2.09
C ARG A 76 -12.41 -11.57 -2.76
N SER A 77 -11.31 -11.30 -3.46
CA SER A 77 -10.53 -12.27 -4.23
C SER A 77 -9.23 -12.69 -3.55
N ALA A 78 -9.05 -12.40 -2.26
CA ALA A 78 -7.99 -12.97 -1.44
C ALA A 78 -8.19 -14.49 -1.29
N VAL A 79 -7.86 -15.23 -2.36
CA VAL A 79 -7.50 -16.64 -2.30
C VAL A 79 -6.22 -16.66 -1.50
N SER A 80 -6.31 -17.00 -0.22
CA SER A 80 -5.17 -17.09 0.68
C SER A 80 -4.33 -18.32 0.33
N PRO A 81 -3.03 -18.13 0.03
CA PRO A 81 -2.00 -18.98 0.56
C PRO A 81 -1.29 -18.20 1.67
N PHE A 82 -1.57 -18.54 2.93
CA PHE A 82 -0.75 -18.16 4.07
C PHE A 82 0.73 -18.36 3.74
N LEU A 83 1.48 -17.27 3.59
CA LEU A 83 2.94 -17.30 3.41
C LEU A 83 3.71 -16.19 4.14
N SER A 84 3.06 -15.19 4.75
CA SER A 84 3.71 -14.34 5.75
C SER A 84 3.21 -14.76 7.13
N GLY A 85 4.09 -15.30 7.97
CA GLY A 85 3.80 -15.59 9.38
C GLY A 85 3.69 -14.32 10.24
N ASP A 86 3.35 -13.19 9.63
CA ASP A 86 3.45 -11.87 10.21
C ASP A 86 2.09 -11.41 10.76
N SER A 87 2.13 -10.78 11.95
CA SER A 87 0.92 -10.37 12.67
C SER A 87 0.17 -9.23 11.94
N PRO A 88 -1.14 -9.04 12.19
CA PRO A 88 -1.87 -7.85 11.73
C PRO A 88 -1.17 -6.54 12.08
N ALA A 89 -0.57 -6.46 13.28
CA ALA A 89 0.18 -5.29 13.74
C ALA A 89 1.41 -4.99 12.87
N TYR A 90 2.08 -6.01 12.34
CA TYR A 90 3.18 -5.82 11.38
C TYR A 90 2.69 -5.17 10.09
N HIS A 91 1.59 -5.67 9.52
CA HIS A 91 1.02 -5.10 8.29
C HIS A 91 0.53 -3.67 8.50
N GLU A 92 -0.07 -3.37 9.64
CA GLU A 92 -0.46 -2.01 10.03
C GLU A 92 0.75 -1.09 10.15
N ALA A 93 1.84 -1.54 10.79
CA ALA A 93 3.07 -0.77 10.91
C ALA A 93 3.71 -0.48 9.54
N VAL A 94 3.76 -1.47 8.64
CA VAL A 94 4.26 -1.28 7.26
C VAL A 94 3.42 -0.24 6.52
N ARG A 95 2.08 -0.32 6.59
CA ARG A 95 1.20 0.65 5.93
C ARG A 95 1.37 2.05 6.49
N ALA A 96 1.44 2.18 7.82
CA ALA A 96 1.65 3.46 8.48
C ALA A 96 2.97 4.11 8.06
N GLU A 97 4.05 3.33 8.02
CA GLU A 97 5.37 3.85 7.63
C GLU A 97 5.44 4.19 6.12
N LEU A 98 4.79 3.40 5.26
CA LEU A 98 4.67 3.74 3.84
C LEU A 98 3.90 5.05 3.63
N HIS A 99 2.78 5.23 4.33
CA HIS A 99 1.97 6.45 4.25
C HIS A 99 2.74 7.67 4.78
N ALA A 100 3.41 7.53 5.93
CA ALA A 100 4.29 8.56 6.48
C ALA A 100 5.43 8.91 5.50
N GLY A 101 6.05 7.91 4.88
CA GLY A 101 7.11 8.14 3.89
C GLY A 101 6.63 8.86 2.63
N LEU A 102 5.41 8.59 2.15
CA LEU A 102 4.79 9.36 1.06
C LEU A 102 4.46 10.79 1.51
N ARG A 103 4.03 10.96 2.76
CA ARG A 103 3.74 12.27 3.33
C ARG A 103 4.98 13.15 3.42
N ASP A 104 6.08 12.59 3.89
CA ASP A 104 7.38 13.27 4.00
C ASP A 104 7.96 13.64 2.62
N ALA A 105 7.57 12.93 1.56
CA ALA A 105 8.04 13.20 0.19
C ALA A 105 7.36 14.42 -0.47
N ASP A 106 6.16 14.81 -0.01
CA ASP A 106 5.44 16.01 -0.47
C ASP A 106 4.59 16.61 0.66
N PRO A 107 5.21 17.20 1.70
CA PRO A 107 4.51 17.63 2.91
C PRO A 107 3.53 18.78 2.67
N GLU A 108 3.76 19.60 1.64
CA GLU A 108 2.98 20.82 1.36
C GLU A 108 1.66 20.53 0.63
N ALA A 109 1.51 19.34 0.03
CA ALA A 109 0.33 19.00 -0.75
C ALA A 109 -0.84 18.43 0.06
N TRP A 110 -0.61 18.07 1.33
CA TRP A 110 -1.59 17.31 2.10
C TRP A 110 -2.73 18.15 2.64
N ASN A 111 -3.92 17.62 2.41
CA ASN A 111 -5.14 17.95 3.14
C ASN A 111 -5.82 16.65 3.57
N ASP A 112 -6.83 16.72 4.43
CA ASP A 112 -7.51 15.55 4.99
C ASP A 112 -8.09 14.60 3.94
N GLN A 113 -8.55 15.15 2.81
CA GLN A 113 -9.11 14.35 1.72
C GLN A 113 -8.03 13.57 0.99
N LEU A 114 -6.93 14.25 0.65
CA LEU A 114 -5.79 13.60 0.00
C LEU A 114 -5.22 12.53 0.92
N ASP A 115 -5.14 12.81 2.24
CA ASP A 115 -4.67 11.90 3.31
C ASP A 115 -5.40 10.57 3.27
N THR A 116 -6.73 10.65 3.25
CA THR A 116 -7.63 9.49 3.15
C THR A 116 -7.44 8.73 1.84
N ASP A 117 -7.29 9.44 0.72
CA ASP A 117 -7.19 8.83 -0.61
C ASP A 117 -5.91 8.00 -0.76
N TRP A 118 -4.79 8.57 -0.31
CA TRP A 118 -3.52 7.86 -0.30
C TRP A 118 -3.47 6.73 0.70
N LEU A 119 -4.16 6.82 1.84
CA LEU A 119 -4.26 5.69 2.75
C LEU A 119 -4.93 4.49 2.04
N GLY A 120 -5.97 4.73 1.25
CA GLY A 120 -6.59 3.72 0.38
C GLY A 120 -5.60 3.11 -0.62
N ILE A 121 -4.82 3.95 -1.29
CA ILE A 121 -3.77 3.51 -2.23
C ILE A 121 -2.69 2.67 -1.52
N VAL A 122 -2.20 3.14 -0.38
CA VAL A 122 -1.18 2.45 0.43
C VAL A 122 -1.68 1.08 0.86
N ASN A 123 -2.95 0.94 1.24
CA ASN A 123 -3.50 -0.36 1.61
C ASN A 123 -3.42 -1.36 0.44
N VAL A 124 -3.83 -0.96 -0.77
CA VAL A 124 -3.78 -1.82 -1.97
C VAL A 124 -2.34 -2.15 -2.35
N VAL A 125 -1.46 -1.14 -2.34
CA VAL A 125 -0.04 -1.30 -2.69
C VAL A 125 0.69 -2.18 -1.69
N ALA A 126 0.43 -2.00 -0.39
CA ALA A 126 1.02 -2.81 0.66
C ALA A 126 0.56 -4.27 0.53
N ASP A 127 -0.73 -4.51 0.32
CA ASP A 127 -1.27 -5.87 0.19
C ASP A 127 -0.70 -6.59 -1.05
N SER A 128 -0.55 -5.89 -2.17
CA SER A 128 0.09 -6.46 -3.38
C SER A 128 1.59 -6.73 -3.21
N THR A 129 2.28 -5.93 -2.40
CA THR A 129 3.75 -6.00 -2.26
C THR A 129 4.19 -6.92 -1.13
N PHE A 130 3.50 -6.89 0.01
CA PHE A 130 3.86 -7.59 1.25
C PHE A 130 2.88 -8.71 1.60
N GLY A 131 1.80 -8.87 0.84
CA GLY A 131 0.72 -9.81 1.13
C GLY A 131 -0.41 -9.16 1.93
N PRO A 132 -1.64 -9.70 1.86
CA PRO A 132 -2.78 -9.15 2.58
C PRO A 132 -2.62 -9.32 4.09
N SER A 133 -3.08 -8.33 4.87
CA SER A 133 -3.16 -8.47 6.33
C SER A 133 -4.14 -9.60 6.72
N PRO A 134 -3.82 -10.44 7.72
CA PRO A 134 -4.73 -11.48 8.21
C PRO A 134 -6.09 -10.92 8.68
N ALA A 135 -6.11 -9.70 9.23
CA ALA A 135 -7.34 -9.04 9.69
C ALA A 135 -8.33 -8.75 8.55
N ASN A 136 -7.84 -8.59 7.32
CA ASN A 136 -8.67 -8.34 6.14
C ASN A 136 -9.24 -9.64 5.55
N VAL A 137 -8.78 -10.82 6.01
CA VAL A 137 -9.21 -12.14 5.52
C VAL A 137 -10.34 -12.73 6.38
N GLU A 138 -10.48 -12.30 7.64
CA GLU A 138 -11.44 -12.84 8.62
C GLU A 138 -12.79 -12.09 8.72
N ALA A 139 -13.10 -11.14 7.83
CA ALA A 139 -14.44 -10.53 7.82
C ALA A 139 -15.53 -11.62 7.62
N PRO A 140 -16.53 -11.71 8.51
CA PRO A 140 -17.20 -12.98 8.83
C PRO A 140 -18.04 -13.54 7.67
N ARG A 141 -17.72 -14.77 7.26
CA ARG A 141 -18.68 -15.68 6.62
C ARG A 141 -19.65 -16.18 7.69
N ASN A 142 -20.94 -15.84 7.53
CA ASN A 142 -22.12 -16.32 8.26
C ASN A 142 -22.56 -15.53 9.52
N ALA A 143 -23.36 -14.49 9.27
CA ALA A 143 -24.51 -14.13 10.11
C ALA A 143 -25.84 -14.67 9.54
N ALA A 144 -25.81 -15.77 8.79
CA ALA A 144 -26.99 -16.35 8.15
C ALA A 144 -26.98 -17.88 8.20
N ALA A 145 -27.08 -18.44 9.41
CA ALA A 145 -27.46 -19.84 9.64
C ALA A 145 -27.97 -20.01 11.08
N ALA A 146 -29.01 -19.27 11.44
CA ALA A 146 -29.84 -19.54 12.62
C ALA A 146 -31.24 -18.98 12.35
N SER A 147 -32.05 -19.75 11.62
CA SER A 147 -33.51 -19.63 11.57
C SER A 147 -34.07 -21.00 11.25
#